data_AF-A0A847TNW6-F1
#
_entry.id   AF-A0A847TNW6-F1
#
_cell.length_a   1.000
_cell.length_b   1.000
_cell.length_c   1.000
_cell.angle_alpha   90.00
_cell.angle_beta   90.00
_cell.angle_gamma   90.00
#
_symmetry.space_group_name_H-M   'P 1'
#
loop_
_entity.id
_entity.type
_entity.pdbx_description
1 polymer ?
#
loop_
_entity_poly.entity_id
_entity_poly.type
_entity_poly.pdbx_seq_one_letter_code
_entity_poly.pdbx_strand_id
1 'polypeptide(L)'
;MRRGVAIAAVCLCLLSAGCTGLFGGDTAHRETVTPAPVPTADAPTSPVQRAPGVVGDRVVDATALGRAHVSALSNTSYRVHHTRTVMNGSGLQKRVRTRASISAGYESYTATRTISGQSVTPRAVHSTWRDGRALRRTTVNGSTSTEVVADSRGIGGPPRSPRAALFFEPTFNARLRALFSATNITSIRPGDEVIKQLYGVSLYRIKGTGSADSSAVATRPVDRVSNVSLSATVTPNGIVRSYALQYTAVSGTDTRRVTEILRYSDLGTTDVVFEDRRHGNRTTRPD
;
A
#
# COMPACT_ATOMS: atom_id res chain seq x y z
N MET A 1 24.88 -48.69 14.07
CA MET A 1 23.77 -48.34 14.99
C MET A 1 22.48 -48.58 14.20
N ARG A 2 21.87 -49.79 14.16
CA ARG A 2 20.95 -50.39 15.17
C ARG A 2 20.00 -49.30 15.70
N ARG A 3 18.67 -49.25 15.49
CA ARG A 3 17.54 -50.20 15.29
C ARG A 3 16.37 -49.38 14.69
N GLY A 4 15.30 -49.87 14.06
CA GLY A 4 14.72 -51.18 13.70
C GLY A 4 13.59 -50.88 12.68
N VAL A 5 13.45 -51.61 11.56
CA VAL A 5 12.69 -52.86 11.38
C VAL A 5 11.20 -52.71 11.77
N ALA A 6 10.16 -53.07 11.02
CA ALA A 6 9.87 -53.41 9.62
C ALA A 6 8.37 -53.85 9.55
N ILE A 7 7.86 -54.07 8.32
CA ILE A 7 6.81 -55.07 7.93
C ILE A 7 5.35 -54.68 8.22
N ALA A 8 4.34 -54.95 7.38
CA ALA A 8 4.20 -55.36 5.98
C ALA A 8 2.68 -55.33 5.67
N ALA A 9 2.25 -54.92 4.49
CA ALA A 9 1.80 -55.78 3.37
C ALA A 9 0.51 -56.61 3.60
N VAL A 10 -0.20 -56.80 2.48
CA VAL A 10 -1.28 -57.77 2.23
C VAL A 10 -2.71 -57.25 2.46
N CYS A 11 -3.35 -56.81 1.38
CA CYS A 11 -4.81 -56.92 1.17
C CYS A 11 -5.11 -57.07 -0.33
N LEU A 12 -4.59 -58.16 -0.89
CA LEU A 12 -4.94 -58.68 -2.22
C LEU A 12 -5.84 -59.91 -2.01
N CYS A 13 -6.93 -59.96 -2.78
CA CYS A 13 -7.86 -61.08 -2.96
C CYS A 13 -8.81 -61.39 -1.79
N LEU A 14 -10.11 -61.27 -2.04
CA LEU A 14 -11.08 -62.37 -1.90
C LEU A 14 -12.45 -61.92 -2.47
N LEU A 15 -12.61 -62.13 -3.78
CA LEU A 15 -13.90 -62.42 -4.39
C LEU A 15 -14.18 -63.90 -4.13
N SER A 16 -15.28 -64.26 -3.46
CA SER A 16 -16.01 -65.51 -3.71
C SER A 16 -17.30 -65.62 -2.88
N ALA A 17 -18.30 -66.15 -3.57
CA ALA A 17 -19.45 -66.91 -3.07
C ALA A 17 -20.56 -66.15 -2.31
N GLY A 18 -21.69 -66.02 -3.01
CA GLY A 18 -22.99 -65.90 -2.36
C GLY A 18 -23.48 -67.23 -1.81
N CYS A 19 -24.36 -67.15 -0.81
CA CYS A 19 -25.34 -68.18 -0.46
C CYS A 19 -26.66 -67.47 -0.10
N THR A 20 -27.73 -67.87 -0.77
CA THR A 20 -29.12 -67.46 -0.53
C THR A 20 -29.82 -68.46 0.40
N GLY A 21 -30.71 -67.98 1.27
CA GLY A 21 -31.66 -68.77 2.08
C GLY A 21 -31.32 -68.81 3.58
N LEU A 22 -32.22 -68.91 4.56
CA LEU A 22 -33.67 -69.10 4.64
C LEU A 22 -34.02 -69.13 6.16
N PHE A 23 -35.14 -68.53 6.60
CA PHE A 23 -35.74 -68.54 7.98
C PHE A 23 -34.94 -67.83 9.11
N GLY A 24 -35.50 -67.15 10.11
CA GLY A 24 -36.86 -66.88 10.57
C GLY A 24 -36.80 -66.22 11.96
N GLY A 25 -37.87 -65.53 12.37
CA GLY A 25 -38.26 -65.38 13.79
C GLY A 25 -37.58 -64.33 14.67
N ASP A 26 -38.24 -63.17 14.77
CA ASP A 26 -38.49 -62.37 15.98
C ASP A 26 -37.38 -61.64 16.78
N THR A 27 -37.69 -60.35 16.93
CA THR A 27 -37.33 -59.42 18.03
C THR A 27 -35.86 -58.99 18.15
N ALA A 28 -35.49 -58.00 17.35
CA ALA A 28 -34.40 -57.10 17.69
C ALA A 28 -34.93 -55.66 17.75
N HIS A 29 -34.68 -55.02 18.89
CA HIS A 29 -34.97 -53.61 19.19
C HIS A 29 -34.79 -52.68 17.98
N ARG A 30 -35.81 -51.86 17.70
CA ARG A 30 -35.66 -50.72 16.80
C ARG A 30 -34.82 -49.66 17.50
N GLU A 31 -33.50 -49.74 17.39
CA GLU A 31 -32.61 -48.65 17.77
C GLU A 31 -32.96 -47.42 16.93
N THR A 32 -33.45 -46.39 17.60
CA THR A 32 -33.72 -45.10 16.97
C THR A 32 -32.40 -44.36 16.90
N VAL A 33 -31.71 -44.46 15.77
CA VAL A 33 -30.55 -43.61 15.47
C VAL A 33 -31.02 -42.17 15.41
N THR A 34 -30.54 -41.36 16.35
CA THR A 34 -30.69 -39.91 16.28
C THR A 34 -29.76 -39.42 15.17
N PRO A 35 -30.26 -38.74 14.11
CA PRO A 35 -29.40 -38.21 13.07
C PRO A 35 -28.33 -37.31 13.70
N ALA A 36 -27.06 -37.55 13.37
CA ALA A 36 -25.98 -36.67 13.78
C ALA A 36 -26.27 -35.25 13.25
N PRO A 37 -26.02 -34.20 14.03
CA PRO A 37 -26.22 -32.83 13.59
C PRO A 37 -25.42 -32.59 12.29
N VAL A 38 -26.13 -32.29 11.21
CA VAL A 38 -25.51 -31.81 9.97
C VAL A 38 -24.90 -30.45 10.28
N PRO A 39 -23.64 -30.16 9.91
CA PRO A 39 -23.08 -28.83 10.07
C PRO A 39 -23.93 -27.84 9.27
N THR A 40 -24.76 -27.07 9.97
CA THR A 40 -25.38 -25.87 9.41
C THR A 40 -24.24 -24.93 9.02
N ALA A 41 -24.15 -24.57 7.75
CA ALA A 41 -23.20 -23.56 7.29
C ALA A 41 -23.30 -22.34 8.22
N ASP A 42 -22.16 -21.95 8.80
CA ASP A 42 -22.08 -20.82 9.71
C ASP A 42 -22.84 -19.62 9.15
N ALA A 43 -23.71 -19.04 9.98
CA ALA A 43 -24.36 -17.77 9.70
C ALA A 43 -23.32 -16.76 9.17
N PRO A 44 -23.68 -15.87 8.23
CA PRO A 44 -22.72 -14.94 7.65
C PRO A 44 -21.99 -14.21 8.78
N THR A 45 -20.68 -14.42 8.81
CA THR A 45 -19.75 -13.73 9.69
C THR A 45 -20.07 -12.24 9.63
N SER A 46 -20.08 -11.56 10.79
CA SER A 46 -20.44 -10.15 10.98
C SER A 46 -20.23 -9.27 9.73
N PRO A 47 -21.16 -8.34 9.42
CA PRO A 47 -21.13 -7.57 8.18
C PRO A 47 -19.72 -7.05 7.92
N VAL A 48 -19.18 -7.45 6.78
CA VAL A 48 -17.81 -7.15 6.35
C VAL A 48 -17.56 -5.65 6.52
N GLN A 49 -16.82 -5.27 7.57
CA GLN A 49 -16.63 -3.87 7.93
C GLN A 49 -15.95 -3.14 6.76
N ARG A 50 -16.67 -2.19 6.16
CA ARG A 50 -16.17 -1.37 5.05
C ARG A 50 -15.47 -0.13 5.59
N ALA A 51 -14.49 0.35 4.83
CA ALA A 51 -13.84 1.62 5.08
C ALA A 51 -14.85 2.78 5.10
N PRO A 52 -14.66 3.79 5.96
CA PRO A 52 -15.47 5.01 5.91
C PRO A 52 -15.51 5.59 4.49
N GLY A 53 -16.71 5.96 4.02
CA GLY A 53 -16.94 6.46 2.66
C GLY A 53 -17.13 5.37 1.58
N VAL A 54 -17.08 4.09 1.95
CA VAL A 54 -17.36 2.96 1.04
C VAL A 54 -18.68 2.31 1.42
N VAL A 55 -19.61 2.23 0.47
CA VAL A 55 -20.94 1.62 0.65
C VAL A 55 -21.21 0.68 -0.52
N GLY A 56 -21.56 -0.58 -0.21
CA GLY A 56 -21.68 -1.63 -1.22
C GLY A 56 -20.41 -1.69 -2.07
N ASP A 57 -20.57 -1.57 -3.39
CA ASP A 57 -19.47 -1.61 -4.37
C ASP A 57 -19.05 -0.21 -4.86
N ARG A 58 -19.33 0.84 -4.08
CA ARG A 58 -19.03 2.23 -4.45
C ARG A 58 -18.24 2.96 -3.37
N VAL A 59 -17.39 3.89 -3.80
CA VAL A 59 -16.83 4.94 -2.95
C VAL A 59 -17.77 6.14 -3.03
N VAL A 60 -18.65 6.29 -2.04
CA VAL A 60 -19.70 7.33 -2.03
C VAL A 60 -19.23 8.65 -1.41
N ASP A 61 -18.23 8.59 -0.53
CA ASP A 61 -17.61 9.77 0.07
C ASP A 61 -16.08 9.59 0.13
N ALA A 62 -15.39 10.07 -0.90
CA ALA A 62 -13.93 10.07 -0.95
C ALA A 62 -13.29 10.90 0.18
N THR A 63 -14.01 11.89 0.72
CA THR A 63 -13.52 12.73 1.83
C THR A 63 -13.58 11.98 3.16
N ALA A 64 -14.63 11.19 3.42
CA ALA A 64 -14.65 10.28 4.56
C ALA A 64 -13.51 9.25 4.51
N LEU A 65 -13.29 8.64 3.34
CA LEU A 65 -12.17 7.70 3.15
C LEU A 65 -10.81 8.38 3.40
N GLY A 66 -10.60 9.56 2.84
CA GLY A 66 -9.38 10.34 3.06
C GLY A 66 -9.16 10.74 4.52
N ARG A 67 -10.22 11.15 5.23
CA ARG A 67 -10.14 11.45 6.67
C ARG A 67 -9.78 10.22 7.49
N ALA A 68 -10.39 9.08 7.22
CA ALA A 68 -10.06 7.81 7.87
C ALA A 68 -8.59 7.43 7.63
N HIS A 69 -8.11 7.59 6.39
CA HIS A 69 -6.71 7.36 6.04
C HIS A 69 -5.75 8.23 6.85
N VAL A 70 -5.98 9.55 6.90
CA VAL A 70 -5.14 10.49 7.66
C VAL A 70 -5.18 10.17 9.15
N SER A 71 -6.37 9.93 9.70
CA SER A 71 -6.55 9.62 11.12
C SER A 71 -5.76 8.38 11.51
N ALA A 72 -5.86 7.32 10.72
CA ALA A 72 -5.16 6.07 10.98
C ALA A 72 -3.63 6.21 10.87
N LEU A 73 -3.13 6.99 9.90
CA LEU A 73 -1.70 7.20 9.73
C LEU A 73 -1.09 8.18 10.75
N SER A 74 -1.85 9.11 11.31
CA SER A 74 -1.29 10.18 12.17
C SER A 74 -0.65 9.64 13.46
N ASN A 75 -1.14 8.51 13.97
CA ASN A 75 -0.65 7.85 15.18
C ASN A 75 0.05 6.50 14.90
N THR A 76 0.38 6.23 13.64
CA THR A 76 1.01 4.97 13.23
C THR A 76 2.37 5.29 12.62
N SER A 77 3.42 4.56 12.99
CA SER A 77 4.70 4.66 12.28
C SER A 77 4.59 3.98 10.91
N TYR A 78 5.18 4.53 9.85
CA TYR A 78 5.11 3.92 8.52
C TYR A 78 6.26 4.31 7.60
N ARG A 79 6.48 3.48 6.59
CA ARG A 79 7.21 3.86 5.37
C ARG A 79 6.25 4.19 4.25
N VAL A 80 6.57 5.22 3.47
CA VAL A 80 5.84 5.58 2.26
C VAL A 80 6.77 5.61 1.06
N HIS A 81 6.34 5.00 -0.03
CA HIS A 81 7.02 5.01 -1.32
C HIS A 81 6.07 5.48 -2.41
N HIS A 82 6.39 6.61 -3.02
CA HIS A 82 5.66 7.17 -4.16
C HIS A 82 6.56 7.26 -5.38
N THR A 83 6.08 6.86 -6.54
CA THR A 83 6.77 7.05 -7.81
C THR A 83 5.80 7.53 -8.85
N ARG A 84 6.10 8.67 -9.48
CA ARG A 84 5.42 9.18 -10.66
C ARG A 84 6.38 9.19 -11.83
N THR A 85 6.01 8.49 -12.90
CA THR A 85 6.76 8.41 -14.15
C THR A 85 5.93 9.01 -15.27
N VAL A 86 6.54 9.90 -16.05
CA VAL A 86 5.98 10.49 -17.26
C VAL A 86 6.89 10.06 -18.40
N MET A 87 6.30 9.35 -19.36
CA MET A 87 6.94 8.92 -20.60
C MET A 87 6.36 9.71 -21.76
N ASN A 88 7.17 9.99 -22.76
CA ASN A 88 6.74 10.52 -24.06
C ASN A 88 7.29 9.61 -25.18
N GLY A 89 7.12 10.00 -26.45
CA GLY A 89 7.61 9.23 -27.60
C GLY A 89 9.13 8.99 -27.61
N SER A 90 9.92 9.83 -26.93
CA SER A 90 11.39 9.70 -26.84
C SER A 90 11.90 9.01 -25.57
N GLY A 91 10.99 8.51 -24.71
CA GLY A 91 11.34 7.75 -23.52
C GLY A 91 11.00 8.45 -22.21
N LEU A 92 11.93 8.40 -21.23
CA LEU A 92 11.69 8.85 -19.86
C LEU A 92 11.77 10.38 -19.71
N GLN A 93 10.66 11.05 -19.98
CA GLN A 93 10.58 12.50 -19.86
C GLN A 93 10.85 12.99 -18.42
N LYS A 94 10.19 12.37 -17.42
CA LYS A 94 10.33 12.75 -16.02
C LYS A 94 9.99 11.59 -15.07
N ARG A 95 10.80 11.39 -14.04
CA ARG A 95 10.51 10.52 -12.90
C ARG A 95 10.66 11.30 -11.61
N VAL A 96 9.68 11.18 -10.73
CA VAL A 96 9.74 11.66 -9.35
C VAL A 96 9.58 10.45 -8.44
N ARG A 97 10.55 10.21 -7.56
CA ARG A 97 10.45 9.19 -6.51
C ARG A 97 10.50 9.88 -5.16
N THR A 98 9.50 9.65 -4.31
CA THR A 98 9.49 10.12 -2.93
C THR A 98 9.48 8.90 -2.01
N ARG A 99 10.35 8.91 -1.00
CA ARG A 99 10.44 7.88 0.04
C ARG A 99 10.47 8.57 1.39
N ALA A 100 9.77 8.06 2.38
CA ALA A 100 9.96 8.51 3.75
C ALA A 100 9.74 7.37 4.74
N SER A 101 10.39 7.50 5.90
CA SER A 101 10.11 6.72 7.10
C SER A 101 9.70 7.71 8.17
N ILE A 102 8.53 7.48 8.76
CA ILE A 102 7.85 8.42 9.65
C ILE A 102 7.49 7.65 10.92
N SER A 103 7.90 8.17 12.09
CA SER A 103 7.47 7.63 13.37
C SER A 103 6.02 8.03 13.68
N ALA A 104 5.38 7.33 14.62
CA ALA A 104 4.08 7.75 15.12
C ALA A 104 4.13 9.21 15.61
N GLY A 105 3.03 9.95 15.41
CA GLY A 105 2.95 11.37 15.82
C GLY A 105 3.88 12.33 15.06
N TYR A 106 4.61 11.85 14.04
CA TYR A 106 5.66 12.62 13.36
C TYR A 106 6.81 13.08 14.28
N GLU A 107 7.06 12.38 15.39
CA GLU A 107 8.15 12.71 16.34
C GLU A 107 9.53 12.75 15.67
N SER A 108 9.72 11.91 14.65
CA SER A 108 10.92 11.85 13.82
C SER A 108 10.58 11.41 12.40
N TYR A 109 11.38 11.86 11.43
CA TYR A 109 11.31 11.31 10.07
C TYR A 109 12.62 11.44 9.31
N THR A 110 12.74 10.62 8.29
CA THR A 110 13.66 10.81 7.16
C THR A 110 12.87 10.74 5.86
N ALA A 111 13.11 11.67 4.94
CA ALA A 111 12.40 11.77 3.68
C ALA A 111 13.34 12.14 2.55
N THR A 112 13.22 11.43 1.42
CA THR A 112 14.00 11.68 0.21
C THR A 112 13.09 11.82 -0.99
N ARG A 113 13.34 12.82 -1.84
CA ARG A 113 12.73 12.95 -3.16
C ARG A 113 13.80 13.10 -4.23
N THR A 114 13.74 12.26 -5.26
CA THR A 114 14.59 12.38 -6.45
C THR A 114 13.75 12.71 -7.67
N ILE A 115 14.28 13.62 -8.51
CA ILE A 115 13.69 14.06 -9.77
C ILE A 115 14.76 13.83 -10.85
N SER A 116 14.40 13.09 -11.89
CA SER A 116 15.28 12.79 -13.03
C SER A 116 14.47 12.65 -14.33
N GLY A 117 15.14 12.59 -15.47
CA GLY A 117 14.52 12.45 -16.80
C GLY A 117 15.08 13.46 -17.79
N GLN A 118 14.73 13.30 -19.07
CA GLN A 118 15.34 14.09 -20.14
C GLN A 118 14.88 15.56 -20.14
N SER A 119 13.72 15.88 -19.56
CA SER A 119 13.15 17.25 -19.57
C SER A 119 13.26 17.97 -18.23
N VAL A 120 14.15 17.54 -17.33
CA VAL A 120 14.30 18.14 -16.00
C VAL A 120 15.77 18.17 -15.56
N THR A 121 16.17 19.23 -14.87
CA THR A 121 17.43 19.24 -14.13
C THR A 121 17.38 18.21 -13.01
N PRO A 122 18.34 17.27 -12.92
CA PRO A 122 18.38 16.30 -11.84
C PRO A 122 18.44 16.98 -10.47
N ARG A 123 17.55 16.55 -9.58
CA ARG A 123 17.43 17.12 -8.23
C ARG A 123 17.17 16.02 -7.21
N ALA A 124 17.88 16.07 -6.09
CA ALA A 124 17.60 15.28 -4.90
C ALA A 124 17.31 16.22 -3.72
N VAL A 125 16.27 15.90 -2.95
CA VAL A 125 15.96 16.57 -1.69
C VAL A 125 15.97 15.49 -0.62
N HIS A 126 16.72 15.70 0.43
CA HIS A 126 16.71 14.88 1.63
C HIS A 126 16.31 15.76 2.81
N SER A 127 15.40 15.29 3.66
CA SER A 127 14.97 16.02 4.84
C SER A 127 14.86 15.10 6.03
N THR A 128 15.31 15.58 7.18
CA THR A 128 15.18 14.90 8.46
C THR A 128 14.42 15.78 9.43
N TRP A 129 13.71 15.14 10.35
CA TRP A 129 13.27 15.76 11.60
C TRP A 129 13.73 14.90 12.75
N ARG A 130 14.46 15.52 13.67
CA ARG A 130 15.02 14.89 14.86
C ARG A 130 15.22 15.96 15.92
N ASP A 131 14.91 15.64 17.18
CA ASP A 131 15.18 16.50 18.32
C ASP A 131 14.63 17.93 18.14
N GLY A 132 13.42 18.03 17.58
CA GLY A 132 12.73 19.29 17.35
C GLY A 132 13.31 20.16 16.23
N ARG A 133 14.15 19.61 15.34
CA ARG A 133 14.81 20.37 14.26
C ARG A 133 14.65 19.67 12.92
N ALA A 134 14.31 20.45 11.88
CA ALA A 134 14.24 20.01 10.51
C ALA A 134 15.45 20.47 9.70
N LEU A 135 16.22 19.53 9.18
CA LEU A 135 17.26 19.83 8.19
C LEU A 135 16.79 19.42 6.81
N ARG A 136 17.14 20.22 5.78
CA ARG A 136 16.92 19.86 4.38
C ARG A 136 18.20 20.05 3.59
N ARG A 137 18.60 18.99 2.92
CA ARG A 137 19.70 18.97 1.96
C ARG A 137 19.11 18.91 0.56
N THR A 138 19.47 19.86 -0.29
CA THR A 138 19.06 19.86 -1.70
C THR A 138 20.30 19.74 -2.58
N THR A 139 20.34 18.72 -3.42
CA THR A 139 21.36 18.56 -4.46
C THR A 139 20.74 18.86 -5.82
N VAL A 140 21.29 19.81 -6.56
CA VAL A 140 20.91 20.15 -7.93
C VAL A 140 22.15 20.06 -8.80
N ASN A 141 22.11 19.23 -9.84
CA ASN A 141 23.23 19.05 -10.78
C ASN A 141 24.60 18.85 -10.09
N GLY A 142 24.64 18.02 -9.03
CA GLY A 142 25.86 17.73 -8.26
C GLY A 142 26.18 18.73 -7.14
N SER A 143 25.72 19.98 -7.22
CA SER A 143 25.90 20.98 -6.16
C SER A 143 24.91 20.76 -5.02
N THR A 144 25.37 20.81 -3.77
CA THR A 144 24.57 20.50 -2.59
C THR A 144 24.51 21.68 -1.63
N SER A 145 23.30 22.11 -1.26
CA SER A 145 23.05 23.05 -0.16
C SER A 145 22.35 22.36 1.00
N THR A 146 22.58 22.86 2.21
CA THR A 146 21.89 22.41 3.43
C THR A 146 21.30 23.62 4.14
N GLU A 147 20.07 23.49 4.62
CA GLU A 147 19.37 24.55 5.34
C GLU A 147 18.63 23.97 6.57
N VAL A 148 18.42 24.84 7.57
CA VAL A 148 17.50 24.57 8.69
C VAL A 148 16.12 25.03 8.25
N VAL A 149 15.21 24.08 7.97
CA VAL A 149 13.85 24.40 7.50
C VAL A 149 12.95 24.80 8.66
N ALA A 150 13.20 24.24 9.83
CA ALA A 150 12.47 24.51 11.05
C ALA A 150 13.36 24.18 12.26
N ASP A 151 13.19 24.96 13.32
CA ASP A 151 13.68 24.61 14.65
C ASP A 151 12.54 24.96 15.61
N SER A 152 12.11 23.99 16.42
CA SER A 152 11.03 24.14 17.40
C SER A 152 11.29 25.24 18.43
N ARG A 153 12.57 25.61 18.65
CA ARG A 153 13.00 26.70 19.53
C ARG A 153 13.15 28.03 18.77
N GLY A 154 12.94 28.05 17.45
CA GLY A 154 13.10 29.24 16.61
C GLY A 154 14.55 29.63 16.32
N ILE A 155 15.53 28.77 16.61
CA ILE A 155 16.95 29.07 16.45
C ILE A 155 17.39 28.74 15.01
N GLY A 156 17.73 29.77 14.22
CA GLY A 156 18.24 29.62 12.86
C GLY A 156 17.21 29.18 11.81
N GLY A 157 15.98 28.86 12.21
CA GLY A 157 14.85 28.54 11.34
C GLY A 157 13.52 28.80 12.06
N PRO A 158 12.40 28.94 11.33
CA PRO A 158 11.12 29.25 11.93
C PRO A 158 10.58 28.10 12.79
N PRO A 159 9.77 28.38 13.83
CA PRO A 159 9.04 27.34 14.56
C PRO A 159 7.95 26.76 13.65
N ARG A 160 8.04 25.47 13.32
CA ARG A 160 7.04 24.73 12.54
C ARG A 160 6.77 23.39 13.18
N SER A 161 5.56 22.86 13.00
CA SER A 161 5.28 21.47 13.37
C SER A 161 6.07 20.50 12.47
N PRO A 162 6.35 19.27 12.92
CA PRO A 162 7.10 18.29 12.12
C PRO A 162 6.48 18.07 10.74
N ARG A 163 5.15 17.89 10.68
CA ARG A 163 4.43 17.68 9.42
C ARG A 163 4.52 18.89 8.48
N ALA A 164 4.51 20.11 9.01
CA ALA A 164 4.64 21.33 8.21
C ALA A 164 6.07 21.60 7.70
N ALA A 165 7.09 21.00 8.33
CA ALA A 165 8.47 21.10 7.89
C ALA A 165 8.82 20.14 6.73
N LEU A 166 8.01 19.09 6.51
CA LEU A 166 8.16 18.19 5.36
C LEU A 166 7.94 18.94 4.03
N PHE A 167 8.75 18.60 3.03
CA PHE A 167 8.63 19.17 1.67
C PHE A 167 7.46 18.58 0.86
N PHE A 168 6.64 17.73 1.47
CA PHE A 168 5.48 17.08 0.86
C PHE A 168 4.46 16.66 1.93
N GLU A 169 3.21 16.44 1.52
CA GLU A 169 2.16 15.91 2.40
C GLU A 169 2.27 14.38 2.46
N PRO A 170 2.63 13.78 3.61
CA PRO A 170 3.05 12.37 3.67
C PRO A 170 1.91 11.34 3.62
N THR A 171 0.66 11.77 3.80
CA THR A 171 -0.52 10.90 3.65
C THR A 171 -1.08 10.90 2.22
N PHE A 172 -0.52 11.72 1.33
CA PHE A 172 -1.01 11.92 -0.05
C PHE A 172 -2.53 12.14 -0.13
N ASN A 173 -3.15 12.67 0.94
CA ASN A 173 -4.60 12.64 1.12
C ASN A 173 -5.34 13.43 0.05
N ALA A 174 -4.82 14.61 -0.32
CA ALA A 174 -5.39 15.40 -1.40
C ALA A 174 -5.40 14.64 -2.73
N ARG A 175 -4.32 13.89 -3.02
CA ARG A 175 -4.21 13.07 -4.23
C ARG A 175 -5.17 11.89 -4.19
N LEU A 176 -5.25 11.18 -3.06
CA LEU A 176 -6.19 10.07 -2.87
C LEU A 176 -7.64 10.51 -3.04
N ARG A 177 -8.05 11.60 -2.37
CA ARG A 177 -9.39 12.16 -2.48
C ARG A 177 -9.75 12.53 -3.91
N ALA A 178 -8.85 13.21 -4.62
CA ALA A 178 -9.06 13.57 -6.03
C ALA A 178 -9.28 12.33 -6.91
N LEU A 179 -8.47 11.28 -6.74
CA LEU A 179 -8.57 10.07 -7.55
C LEU A 179 -9.85 9.27 -7.28
N PHE A 180 -10.21 9.07 -6.01
CA PHE A 180 -11.44 8.34 -5.66
C PHE A 180 -12.71 9.13 -5.97
N SER A 181 -12.63 10.46 -6.05
CA SER A 181 -13.77 11.30 -6.46
C SER A 181 -13.97 11.35 -7.98
N ALA A 182 -12.89 11.34 -8.76
CA ALA A 182 -12.96 11.59 -10.20
C ALA A 182 -13.02 10.33 -11.06
N THR A 183 -12.47 9.21 -10.57
CA THR A 183 -12.41 7.95 -11.31
C THR A 183 -13.73 7.18 -11.18
N ASN A 184 -14.25 6.62 -12.26
CA ASN A 184 -15.42 5.76 -12.18
C ASN A 184 -15.03 4.41 -11.57
N ILE A 185 -15.45 4.17 -10.33
CA ILE A 185 -15.16 2.93 -9.63
C ILE A 185 -16.03 1.81 -10.21
N THR A 186 -15.39 0.79 -10.77
CA THR A 186 -16.04 -0.32 -11.47
C THR A 186 -16.09 -1.60 -10.63
N SER A 187 -15.29 -1.71 -9.57
CA SER A 187 -15.23 -2.92 -8.75
C SER A 187 -14.64 -2.66 -7.37
N ILE A 188 -15.27 -3.19 -6.32
CA ILE A 188 -14.72 -3.28 -4.97
C ILE A 188 -14.86 -4.73 -4.51
N ARG A 189 -13.75 -5.46 -4.38
CA ARG A 189 -13.75 -6.88 -4.01
C ARG A 189 -12.82 -7.14 -2.83
N PRO A 190 -13.07 -8.17 -2.00
CA PRO A 190 -12.07 -8.66 -1.05
C PRO A 190 -10.72 -8.89 -1.75
N GLY A 191 -9.63 -8.60 -1.03
CA GLY A 191 -8.30 -9.00 -1.45
C GLY A 191 -8.22 -10.52 -1.55
N ASP A 192 -7.41 -11.00 -2.50
CA ASP A 192 -7.09 -12.42 -2.58
C ASP A 192 -6.27 -12.85 -1.35
N GLU A 193 -6.21 -14.17 -1.11
CA GLU A 193 -5.44 -14.74 0.01
C GLU A 193 -3.96 -14.34 -0.04
N VAL A 194 -3.39 -14.12 -1.22
CA VAL A 194 -2.01 -13.61 -1.39
C VAL A 194 -1.86 -12.23 -0.75
N ILE A 195 -2.77 -11.30 -1.01
CA ILE A 195 -2.77 -9.97 -0.39
C ILE A 195 -2.97 -10.07 1.13
N LYS A 196 -3.88 -10.94 1.58
CA LYS A 196 -4.15 -11.14 3.01
C LYS A 196 -2.92 -11.68 3.74
N GLN A 197 -2.23 -12.65 3.17
CA GLN A 197 -0.97 -13.18 3.71
C GLN A 197 0.15 -12.13 3.71
N LEU A 198 0.26 -11.32 2.65
CA LEU A 198 1.29 -10.29 2.55
C LEU A 198 1.15 -9.20 3.63
N TYR A 199 -0.08 -8.83 3.99
CA TYR A 199 -0.33 -7.70 4.89
C TYR A 199 -0.83 -8.10 6.28
N GLY A 200 -1.13 -9.39 6.51
CA GLY A 200 -1.64 -9.91 7.78
C GLY A 200 -3.01 -9.36 8.18
N VAL A 201 -3.70 -8.65 7.28
CA VAL A 201 -4.98 -8.01 7.54
C VAL A 201 -5.91 -8.17 6.34
N SER A 202 -7.22 -8.21 6.60
CA SER A 202 -8.23 -8.13 5.55
C SER A 202 -8.11 -6.82 4.78
N LEU A 203 -8.19 -6.91 3.46
CA LEU A 203 -8.08 -5.79 2.53
C LEU A 203 -9.17 -5.91 1.47
N TYR A 204 -9.51 -4.80 0.83
CA TYR A 204 -10.33 -4.76 -0.37
C TYR A 204 -9.54 -4.13 -1.52
N ARG A 205 -9.70 -4.69 -2.72
CA ARG A 205 -9.18 -4.11 -3.95
C ARG A 205 -10.27 -3.26 -4.59
N ILE A 206 -9.95 -2.01 -4.85
CA ILE A 206 -10.79 -1.06 -5.57
C ILE A 206 -10.21 -0.90 -6.97
N LYS A 207 -11.03 -1.06 -8.01
CA LYS A 207 -10.67 -0.76 -9.41
C LYS A 207 -11.57 0.33 -9.96
N GLY A 208 -11.01 1.20 -10.79
CA GLY A 208 -11.77 2.21 -11.52
C GLY A 208 -11.14 2.51 -12.87
N THR A 209 -11.97 2.96 -13.81
CA THR A 209 -11.56 3.31 -15.17
C THR A 209 -12.25 4.58 -15.65
N GLY A 210 -11.61 5.30 -16.54
CA GLY A 210 -12.12 6.61 -16.99
C GLY A 210 -12.09 7.67 -15.88
N SER A 211 -12.42 8.91 -16.23
CA SER A 211 -12.58 10.00 -15.29
C SER A 211 -13.58 11.01 -15.82
N ALA A 212 -14.44 11.53 -14.96
CA ALA A 212 -15.30 12.66 -15.30
C ALA A 212 -14.56 14.00 -15.25
N ASP A 213 -13.43 14.06 -14.53
CA ASP A 213 -12.64 15.26 -14.34
C ASP A 213 -11.17 15.01 -14.70
N SER A 214 -10.72 15.61 -15.80
CA SER A 214 -9.33 15.53 -16.25
C SER A 214 -8.37 16.24 -15.31
N SER A 215 -8.81 17.33 -14.66
CA SER A 215 -7.98 18.15 -13.77
C SER A 215 -7.71 17.46 -12.43
N ALA A 216 -8.63 16.63 -11.94
CA ALA A 216 -8.41 15.78 -10.78
C ALA A 216 -7.37 14.67 -11.03
N VAL A 217 -7.29 14.16 -12.26
CA VAL A 217 -6.34 13.10 -12.63
C VAL A 217 -4.97 13.66 -12.99
N ALA A 218 -4.91 14.69 -13.84
CA ALA A 218 -3.65 15.31 -14.25
C ALA A 218 -3.20 16.38 -13.25
N THR A 219 -2.03 16.20 -12.66
CA THR A 219 -1.46 17.17 -11.69
C THR A 219 -0.89 18.45 -12.35
N ARG A 220 -1.17 18.67 -13.63
CA ARG A 220 -0.76 19.83 -14.44
C ARG A 220 -1.87 20.09 -15.45
N PRO A 221 -2.09 21.34 -15.87
CA PRO A 221 -3.01 21.65 -16.97
C PRO A 221 -2.63 20.85 -18.22
N VAL A 222 -3.63 20.21 -18.81
CA VAL A 222 -3.55 19.41 -20.05
C VAL A 222 -4.88 19.55 -20.78
N ASP A 223 -4.88 19.38 -22.10
CA ASP A 223 -6.09 19.55 -22.92
C ASP A 223 -7.04 18.37 -22.72
N ARG A 224 -6.49 17.16 -22.55
CA ARG A 224 -7.27 15.94 -22.40
C ARG A 224 -6.53 14.89 -21.59
N VAL A 225 -7.30 14.15 -20.79
CA VAL A 225 -6.88 12.90 -20.16
C VAL A 225 -7.68 11.73 -20.74
N SER A 226 -7.02 10.62 -21.03
CA SER A 226 -7.66 9.38 -21.50
C SER A 226 -6.99 8.14 -20.92
N ASN A 227 -7.57 6.96 -21.16
CA ASN A 227 -7.03 5.66 -20.73
C ASN A 227 -6.72 5.61 -19.21
N VAL A 228 -7.58 6.23 -18.41
CA VAL A 228 -7.45 6.24 -16.95
C VAL A 228 -7.75 4.85 -16.41
N SER A 229 -6.83 4.32 -15.61
CA SER A 229 -6.98 3.08 -14.87
C SER A 229 -6.41 3.25 -13.46
N LEU A 230 -7.23 3.01 -12.46
CA LEU A 230 -6.89 3.06 -11.04
C LEU A 230 -7.08 1.67 -10.43
N SER A 231 -6.10 1.23 -9.65
CA SER A 231 -6.23 0.09 -8.74
C SER A 231 -5.69 0.49 -7.38
N ALA A 232 -6.45 0.25 -6.32
CA ALA A 232 -6.05 0.54 -4.95
C ALA A 232 -6.33 -0.65 -4.03
N THR A 233 -5.58 -0.74 -2.94
CA THR A 233 -5.80 -1.71 -1.87
C THR A 233 -6.07 -0.95 -0.59
N VAL A 234 -7.21 -1.23 0.05
CA VAL A 234 -7.75 -0.46 1.17
C VAL A 234 -8.12 -1.39 2.32
N THR A 235 -7.76 -1.00 3.53
CA THR A 235 -8.12 -1.69 4.78
C THR A 235 -9.54 -1.34 5.24
N PRO A 236 -10.21 -2.20 6.02
CA PRO A 236 -11.50 -1.91 6.66
C PRO A 236 -11.54 -0.61 7.46
N ASN A 237 -10.42 -0.16 8.03
CA ASN A 237 -10.34 1.08 8.80
C ASN A 237 -9.98 2.32 7.95
N GLY A 238 -9.89 2.18 6.63
CA GLY A 238 -9.73 3.31 5.70
C GLY A 238 -8.30 3.66 5.31
N ILE A 239 -7.29 2.88 5.71
CA ILE A 239 -5.93 3.04 5.18
C ILE A 239 -5.88 2.54 3.74
N VAL A 240 -5.61 3.44 2.80
CA VAL A 240 -5.21 3.10 1.44
C VAL A 240 -3.75 2.62 1.47
N ARG A 241 -3.54 1.30 1.52
CA ARG A 241 -2.20 0.67 1.59
C ARG A 241 -1.39 0.92 0.33
N SER A 242 -2.05 0.92 -0.83
CA SER A 242 -1.40 1.20 -2.10
C SER A 242 -2.39 1.69 -3.15
N TYR A 243 -1.88 2.41 -4.15
CA TYR A 243 -2.56 2.55 -5.43
C TYR A 243 -1.57 2.51 -6.59
N ALA A 244 -2.08 2.13 -7.75
CA ALA A 244 -1.47 2.28 -9.05
C ALA A 244 -2.47 3.03 -9.95
N LEU A 245 -2.01 4.12 -10.54
CA LEU A 245 -2.75 4.93 -11.50
C LEU A 245 -1.97 4.95 -12.82
N GLN A 246 -2.68 4.78 -13.92
CA GLN A 246 -2.16 5.01 -15.26
C GLN A 246 -3.14 5.91 -16.03
N TYR A 247 -2.62 6.83 -16.82
CA TYR A 247 -3.40 7.60 -17.79
C TYR A 247 -2.53 8.12 -18.93
N THR A 248 -3.17 8.51 -20.02
CA THR A 248 -2.57 9.28 -21.11
C THR A 248 -2.98 10.74 -20.97
N ALA A 249 -2.02 11.65 -21.09
CA ALA A 249 -2.24 13.09 -21.04
C ALA A 249 -1.82 13.71 -22.38
N VAL A 250 -2.65 14.62 -22.90
CA VAL A 250 -2.41 15.31 -24.18
C VAL A 250 -2.29 16.81 -23.93
N SER A 251 -1.30 17.47 -24.53
CA SER A 251 -1.11 18.92 -24.49
C SER A 251 -0.58 19.40 -25.85
N GLY A 252 -1.41 20.07 -26.65
CA GLY A 252 -1.15 20.32 -28.05
C GLY A 252 -0.90 19.02 -28.79
N THR A 253 0.26 18.92 -29.43
CA THR A 253 0.71 17.71 -30.14
C THR A 253 1.43 16.70 -29.24
N ASP A 254 1.76 17.07 -28.00
CA ASP A 254 2.46 16.19 -27.07
C ASP A 254 1.52 15.18 -26.44
N THR A 255 1.83 13.89 -26.59
CA THR A 255 1.18 12.80 -25.86
C THR A 255 2.13 12.19 -24.84
N ARG A 256 1.67 12.07 -23.60
CA ARG A 256 2.46 11.57 -22.47
C ARG A 256 1.73 10.44 -21.75
N ARG A 257 2.41 9.33 -21.49
CA ARG A 257 1.90 8.25 -20.63
C ARG A 257 2.39 8.50 -19.21
N VAL A 258 1.45 8.59 -18.27
CA VAL A 258 1.75 8.80 -16.85
C VAL A 258 1.41 7.55 -16.07
N THR A 259 2.36 7.10 -15.25
CA THR A 259 2.16 6.04 -14.26
C THR A 259 2.51 6.59 -12.88
N GLU A 260 1.65 6.32 -11.90
CA GLU A 260 1.84 6.74 -10.52
C GLU A 260 1.58 5.56 -9.59
N ILE A 261 2.50 5.29 -8.67
CA ILE A 261 2.41 4.18 -7.71
C ILE A 261 2.69 4.74 -6.31
N LEU A 262 1.80 4.48 -5.37
CA LEU A 262 1.96 4.76 -3.94
C LEU A 262 1.88 3.46 -3.16
N ARG A 263 2.74 3.29 -2.15
CA ARG A 263 2.69 2.17 -1.20
C ARG A 263 3.05 2.65 0.21
N TYR A 264 2.27 2.20 1.18
CA TYR A 264 2.58 2.26 2.60
C TYR A 264 2.98 0.87 3.10
N SER A 265 4.11 0.78 3.81
CA SER A 265 4.61 -0.46 4.41
C SER A 265 5.01 -0.22 5.86
N ASP A 266 5.31 -1.31 6.56
CA ASP A 266 5.83 -1.30 7.94
C ASP A 266 4.96 -0.48 8.91
N LEU A 267 3.64 -0.57 8.73
CA LEU A 267 2.67 0.14 9.56
C LEU A 267 2.75 -0.37 11.00
N GLY A 268 3.03 0.54 11.94
CA GLY A 268 3.19 0.25 13.36
C GLY A 268 4.55 -0.34 13.75
N THR A 269 5.45 -0.58 12.78
CA THR A 269 6.74 -1.26 13.00
C THR A 269 7.91 -0.51 12.36
N THR A 270 7.73 0.76 12.01
CA THR A 270 8.77 1.53 11.32
C THR A 270 9.68 2.24 12.31
N ASP A 271 10.96 1.90 12.28
CA ASP A 271 12.01 2.68 12.91
C ASP A 271 12.62 3.70 11.95
N VAL A 272 12.81 4.93 12.45
CA VAL A 272 13.45 6.02 11.70
C VAL A 272 14.95 5.96 11.93
N VAL A 273 15.69 5.57 10.89
CA VAL A 273 17.16 5.54 10.91
C VAL A 273 17.71 6.81 10.28
N PHE A 274 18.66 7.43 10.97
CA PHE A 274 19.42 8.57 10.47
C PHE A 274 20.79 8.10 9.99
N GLU A 275 21.17 8.52 8.78
CA GLU A 275 22.55 8.31 8.32
C GLU A 275 23.48 9.27 9.08
N ASP A 276 24.08 8.79 10.17
CA ASP A 276 25.16 9.52 10.85
C ASP A 276 26.41 9.45 9.98
N ARG A 277 26.72 10.55 9.27
CA ARG A 277 28.01 10.71 8.60
C ARG A 277 29.11 11.00 9.62
N ARG A 278 29.48 9.99 10.41
CA ARG A 278 30.78 9.97 11.11
C ARG A 278 31.77 9.10 10.34
N HIS A 279 32.14 9.49 9.12
CA HIS A 279 33.36 9.01 8.46
C HIS A 279 34.06 10.23 7.87
N GLY A 280 34.78 10.95 8.73
CA GLY A 280 35.73 11.97 8.35
C GLY A 280 37.03 11.31 7.89
N ASN A 281 37.57 11.85 6.80
CA ASN A 281 38.88 11.58 6.20
C ASN A 281 39.95 11.12 7.20
N ARG A 282 40.47 9.91 7.01
CA ARG A 282 41.86 9.60 7.39
C ARG A 282 42.70 9.75 6.13
N THR A 283 43.20 10.96 5.91
CA THR A 283 44.26 11.24 4.95
C THR A 283 45.52 10.56 5.47
N THR A 284 45.88 9.39 4.92
CA THR A 284 47.25 8.89 5.02
C THR A 284 48.05 9.51 3.88
N ARG A 285 48.86 10.51 4.23
CA ARG A 285 49.96 10.98 3.39
C ARG A 285 51.09 9.94 3.49
N PRO A 286 51.64 9.44 2.38
CA PRO A 286 52.91 8.73 2.43
C PRO A 286 54.06 9.75 2.39
N ASP A 287 55.07 9.48 3.21
CA ASP A 287 56.38 10.12 3.20
C ASP A 287 57.17 9.82 1.92
#